data_AF-A0A7J8EHQ5-F1
#
_entry.id   AF-A0A7J8EHQ5-F1
#
_cell.length_a   1.000
_cell.length_b   1.000
_cell.length_c   1.000
_cell.angle_alpha   90.00
_cell.angle_beta   90.00
_cell.angle_gamma   90.00
#
_symmetry.space_group_name_H-M   'P 1'
#
loop_
_entity.id
_entity.type
_entity.pdbx_description
1 polymer ?
#
loop_
_entity_poly.entity_id
_entity_poly.type
_entity_poly.pdbx_seq_one_letter_code
_entity_poly.pdbx_strand_id
1 'polypeptide(L)'
;MAAEVIRMQDPNPYSFQSDVYAYGVVLYELMTGSLPYSHIGSRDQIIFMVGRGYLSPDLSKISSNCPKAMRRLLSDCLKFQREERPLFPQILATIELLQRSLPKIERSASEPSLHRTQADELPACLLSAARLVP
;
A
#
# COMPACT_ATOMS: atom_id res chain seq x y z
N MET A 1 2.66 18.75 -0.98
CA MET A 1 4.01 19.37 -0.97
C MET A 1 4.47 19.49 0.46
N ALA A 2 5.77 19.35 0.71
CA ALA A 2 6.36 19.58 2.03
C ALA A 2 6.28 21.07 2.43
N ALA A 3 6.32 21.37 3.73
CA ALA A 3 6.13 22.73 4.23
C ALA A 3 7.22 23.71 3.75
N GLU A 4 8.47 23.26 3.68
CA GLU A 4 9.60 24.05 3.17
C GLU A 4 9.45 24.38 1.68
N VAL A 5 8.90 23.46 0.89
CA VAL A 5 8.61 23.67 -0.54
C VAL A 5 7.43 24.61 -0.72
N ILE A 6 6.42 24.55 0.15
CA ILE A 6 5.30 25.50 0.14
C ILE A 6 5.77 26.93 0.46
N ARG A 7 6.67 27.06 1.46
CA ARG A 7 7.13 28.36 1.94
C ARG A 7 8.06 29.08 0.97
N MET A 8 8.82 28.35 0.15
CA MET A 8 9.78 28.90 -0.82
C MET A 8 10.72 29.98 -0.22
N GLN A 9 11.16 29.78 1.03
CA GLN A 9 12.06 30.73 1.73
C GLN A 9 13.53 30.44 1.47
N ASP A 10 13.88 29.17 1.31
CA ASP A 10 15.22 28.74 0.91
C ASP A 10 15.37 28.91 -0.61
N PRO A 11 16.57 29.26 -1.11
CA PRO A 11 16.82 29.34 -2.55
C PRO A 11 16.67 27.98 -3.26
N ASN A 12 16.88 26.88 -2.53
CA ASN A 12 16.58 25.53 -2.99
C ASN A 12 15.85 24.74 -1.90
N PRO A 13 14.50 24.77 -1.87
CA PRO A 13 13.72 24.05 -0.87
C PRO A 13 13.51 22.57 -1.24
N TYR A 14 13.82 22.18 -2.48
CA TYR A 14 13.72 20.80 -2.94
C TYR A 14 14.95 20.00 -2.51
N SER A 15 14.70 18.88 -1.85
CA SER A 15 15.73 17.97 -1.35
C SER A 15 15.21 16.53 -1.33
N PHE A 16 16.09 15.57 -1.03
CA PHE A 16 15.66 14.19 -0.81
C PHE A 16 14.58 14.09 0.29
N GLN A 17 14.63 14.95 1.31
CA GLN A 17 13.63 14.97 2.37
C GLN A 17 12.29 15.57 1.93
N SER A 18 12.27 16.48 0.94
CA SER A 18 11.00 16.95 0.37
C SER A 18 10.31 15.84 -0.41
N ASP A 19 11.08 15.00 -1.11
CA ASP A 19 10.57 13.80 -1.80
C ASP A 19 10.09 12.75 -0.81
N VAL A 20 10.79 12.56 0.31
CA VAL A 20 10.34 11.69 1.41
C VAL A 20 8.98 12.12 1.97
N TYR A 21 8.75 13.42 2.13
CA TYR A 21 7.44 13.91 2.56
C TYR A 21 6.35 13.61 1.52
N ALA A 22 6.65 13.83 0.24
CA ALA A 22 5.72 13.49 -0.85
C ALA A 22 5.40 11.98 -0.86
N TYR A 23 6.41 11.13 -0.66
CA TYR A 23 6.24 9.69 -0.49
C TYR A 23 5.40 9.34 0.76
N GLY A 24 5.59 10.05 1.87
CA GLY A 24 4.73 9.94 3.06
C GLY A 24 3.26 10.24 2.75
N VAL A 25 2.97 11.25 1.92
CA VAL A 25 1.59 11.53 1.48
C VAL A 25 1.03 10.38 0.64
N VAL A 26 1.82 9.81 -0.27
CA VAL A 26 1.40 8.62 -1.05
C VAL A 26 1.11 7.43 -0.13
N LEU A 27 1.96 7.17 0.86
CA LEU A 27 1.72 6.13 1.86
C LEU A 27 0.42 6.38 2.64
N TYR A 28 0.15 7.63 3.04
CA TYR A 28 -1.11 8.00 3.68
C TYR A 28 -2.32 7.65 2.79
N GLU A 29 -2.26 8.00 1.51
CA GLU A 29 -3.33 7.69 0.55
C GLU A 29 -3.54 6.18 0.42
N LEU A 30 -2.47 5.40 0.30
CA LEU A 30 -2.55 3.93 0.22
C LEU A 30 -3.15 3.30 1.49
N MET A 31 -2.83 3.85 2.66
CA MET A 31 -3.23 3.29 3.95
C MET A 31 -4.65 3.69 4.38
N THR A 32 -5.15 4.83 3.87
CA THR A 32 -6.49 5.34 4.20
C THR A 32 -7.48 5.21 3.05
N GLY A 33 -7.01 5.01 1.82
CA GLY A 33 -7.83 5.05 0.61
C GLY A 33 -8.39 6.44 0.29
N SER A 34 -7.85 7.51 0.88
CA SER A 34 -8.40 8.86 0.78
C SER A 34 -7.31 9.92 0.69
N LEU A 35 -7.62 11.03 0.03
CA LEU A 35 -6.72 12.19 -0.02
C LEU A 35 -6.58 12.83 1.37
N PRO A 36 -5.38 13.36 1.72
CA PRO A 36 -5.23 14.16 2.92
C PRO A 36 -6.11 15.42 2.84
N TYR A 37 -6.54 15.91 3.99
CA TYR A 37 -7.29 17.17 4.13
C TYR A 37 -8.64 17.22 3.40
N SER A 38 -9.25 16.07 3.08
CA SER A 38 -10.55 15.98 2.39
C SER A 38 -11.72 16.71 3.06
N HIS A 39 -11.55 17.18 4.31
CA HIS A 39 -12.52 17.97 5.06
C HIS A 39 -12.38 19.48 4.85
N ILE A 40 -11.33 19.96 4.17
CA ILE A 40 -11.05 21.38 3.93
C ILE A 40 -11.36 21.72 2.48
N GLY A 41 -12.31 22.63 2.24
CA GLY A 41 -12.73 23.03 0.90
C GLY A 41 -11.84 24.07 0.21
N SER A 42 -11.03 24.81 0.97
CA SER A 42 -10.16 25.88 0.44
C SER A 42 -8.72 25.41 0.25
N ARG A 43 -8.24 25.49 -1.00
CA ARG A 43 -6.84 25.19 -1.35
C ARG A 43 -5.86 26.13 -0.65
N ASP A 44 -6.15 27.42 -0.61
CA ASP A 44 -5.26 28.43 -0.01
C ASP A 44 -5.14 28.24 1.50
N GLN A 45 -6.23 27.81 2.15
CA GLN A 45 -6.22 27.43 3.56
C GLN A 45 -5.27 26.25 3.81
N ILE A 46 -5.32 25.20 2.98
CA ILE A 46 -4.41 24.06 3.09
C ILE A 46 -2.96 24.51 2.92
N ILE A 47 -2.66 25.30 1.88
CA ILE A 47 -1.31 25.82 1.60
C ILE A 47 -0.79 26.60 2.82
N PHE A 48 -1.59 27.52 3.35
CA PHE A 48 -1.22 28.32 4.52
C PHE A 48 -1.00 27.44 5.76
N MET A 49 -1.94 26.57 6.11
CA MET A 49 -1.87 25.79 7.34
C MET A 49 -0.74 24.76 7.31
N VAL A 50 -0.51 24.08 6.17
CA VAL A 50 0.63 23.15 6.03
C VAL A 50 1.94 23.91 6.07
N GLY A 51 2.06 25.03 5.34
CA GLY A 51 3.28 25.87 5.35
C GLY A 51 3.62 26.41 6.74
N ARG A 52 2.62 26.70 7.57
CA ARG A 52 2.80 27.16 8.96
C ARG A 52 2.97 26.03 9.99
N GLY A 53 2.77 24.78 9.59
CA GLY A 53 2.86 23.63 10.50
C GLY A 53 1.63 23.42 11.39
N TYR A 54 0.50 24.07 11.07
CA TYR A 54 -0.77 23.91 11.79
C TYR A 54 -1.59 22.72 11.30
N LEU A 55 -1.22 22.13 10.16
CA LEU A 55 -1.94 21.04 9.54
C LEU A 55 -0.98 19.95 9.08
N SER A 56 -1.33 18.70 9.42
CA SER A 56 -0.64 17.48 8.99
C SER A 56 -1.67 16.39 8.67
N PRO A 57 -1.33 15.37 7.85
CA PRO A 57 -2.28 14.32 7.52
C PRO A 57 -2.77 13.58 8.77
N ASP A 58 -4.09 13.41 8.87
CA ASP A 58 -4.72 12.80 10.04
C ASP A 58 -4.52 11.28 10.07
N LEU A 59 -3.49 10.85 10.80
CA LEU A 59 -3.12 9.44 10.93
C LEU A 59 -4.18 8.60 11.67
N SER A 60 -5.16 9.21 12.35
CA SER A 60 -6.25 8.46 13.02
C SER A 60 -7.12 7.69 12.01
N LYS A 61 -7.18 8.15 10.76
CA LYS A 61 -7.92 7.50 9.67
C LYS A 61 -7.32 6.18 9.17
N ILE A 62 -6.07 5.89 9.55
CA ILE A 62 -5.42 4.63 9.18
C ILE A 62 -6.04 3.49 9.98
N SER A 63 -6.39 2.40 9.29
CA SER A 63 -6.94 1.19 9.90
C SER A 63 -6.15 0.69 11.11
N SER A 64 -6.87 0.19 12.12
CA SER A 64 -6.29 -0.44 13.32
C SER A 64 -5.45 -1.68 13.00
N ASN A 65 -5.72 -2.33 11.87
CA ASN A 65 -4.99 -3.52 11.43
C ASN A 65 -3.61 -3.18 10.84
N CYS A 66 -3.29 -1.90 10.66
CA CYS A 66 -1.99 -1.46 10.18
C CYS A 66 -0.88 -1.76 11.22
N PRO A 67 0.24 -2.38 10.82
CA PRO A 67 1.38 -2.58 11.70
C PRO A 67 1.88 -1.26 12.33
N LYS A 68 2.14 -1.26 13.64
CA LYS A 68 2.62 -0.08 14.38
C LYS A 68 3.89 0.52 13.76
N ALA A 69 4.81 -0.32 13.28
CA ALA A 69 6.03 0.13 12.62
C ALA A 69 5.75 0.83 11.27
N MET A 70 4.72 0.41 10.52
CA MET A 70 4.30 1.13 9.30
C MET A 70 3.71 2.50 9.64
N ARG A 71 2.83 2.56 10.66
CA ARG A 71 2.26 3.83 11.14
C ARG A 71 3.34 4.80 11.61
N ARG A 72 4.36 4.29 12.31
CA ARG A 72 5.52 5.08 12.75
C ARG A 72 6.34 5.58 11.56
N LEU A 73 6.68 4.71 10.61
CA LEU A 73 7.39 5.09 9.39
C LEU A 73 6.68 6.22 8.64
N LEU A 74 5.36 6.10 8.46
CA LEU A 74 4.54 7.14 7.85
C LEU A 74 4.60 8.47 8.65
N SER A 75 4.50 8.40 9.98
CA SER A 75 4.63 9.58 10.84
C SER A 75 6.00 10.24 10.72
N ASP A 76 7.06 9.47 10.58
CA ASP A 76 8.43 9.97 10.44
C ASP A 76 8.65 10.63 9.06
N CYS A 77 8.10 10.07 7.98
CA CYS A 77 8.12 10.70 6.66
C CYS A 77 7.36 12.04 6.60
N LEU A 78 6.32 12.20 7.41
CA LEU A 78 5.44 13.39 7.43
C LEU A 78 5.86 14.46 8.45
N LYS A 79 7.05 14.35 9.05
CA LYS A 79 7.57 15.35 9.99
C LYS A 79 7.66 16.74 9.36
N PHE A 80 7.34 17.75 10.16
CA PHE A 80 7.41 19.15 9.72
C PHE A 80 8.84 19.57 9.41
N GLN A 81 9.77 19.34 10.35
CA GLN A 81 11.20 19.56 10.13
C GLN A 81 11.72 18.50 9.15
N ARG A 82 12.37 18.95 8.07
CA ARG A 82 12.83 18.04 7.01
C ARG A 82 13.97 17.13 7.48
N GLU A 83 14.78 17.62 8.42
CA GLU A 83 15.94 16.93 8.99
C GLU A 83 15.53 15.75 9.88
N GLU A 84 14.30 15.74 10.40
CA GLU A 84 13.74 14.62 11.16
C GLU A 84 13.24 13.48 10.28
N ARG A 85 13.14 13.69 8.96
CA ARG A 85 12.63 12.69 8.02
C ARG A 85 13.74 11.68 7.68
N PRO A 86 13.42 10.37 7.62
CA PRO A 86 14.39 9.35 7.22
C PRO A 86 14.74 9.48 5.73
N LEU A 87 15.88 8.94 5.32
CA LEU A 87 16.22 8.81 3.91
C LEU A 87 15.69 7.48 3.34
N PHE A 88 15.51 7.41 2.02
CA PHE A 88 15.01 6.21 1.34
C PHE A 88 15.72 4.89 1.70
N PRO A 89 17.05 4.82 1.92
CA PRO A 89 17.68 3.58 2.38
C PRO A 89 17.12 3.07 3.73
N GLN A 90 16.82 3.97 4.67
CA GLN A 90 16.22 3.61 5.97
C GLN A 90 14.75 3.23 5.82
N ILE A 91 14.02 3.94 4.95
CA ILE A 91 12.62 3.64 4.61
C ILE A 91 12.52 2.23 4.02
N LEU A 92 13.33 1.93 3.02
CA LEU A 92 13.37 0.63 2.35
C LEU A 92 13.67 -0.50 3.34
N ALA A 93 14.72 -0.36 4.15
CA ALA A 93 15.07 -1.35 5.16
C ALA A 93 13.90 -1.62 6.14
N THR A 94 13.16 -0.58 6.54
CA THR A 94 11.99 -0.71 7.40
C THR A 94 10.83 -1.44 6.71
N ILE A 95 10.56 -1.12 5.44
CA ILE A 95 9.51 -1.76 4.64
C ILE A 95 9.84 -3.23 4.38
N GLU A 96 11.08 -3.57 4.05
CA GLU A 96 11.51 -4.95 3.84
C GLU A 96 11.38 -5.78 5.12
N LEU A 97 11.75 -5.22 6.27
CA LEU A 97 11.58 -5.86 7.57
C LEU A 97 10.10 -6.14 7.84
N LEU A 98 9.23 -5.16 7.58
CA LEU A 98 7.79 -5.30 7.73
C LEU A 98 7.23 -6.38 6.81
N GLN A 99 7.63 -6.41 5.54
CA GLN A 99 7.19 -7.40 4.56
C GLN A 99 7.52 -8.84 5.01
N ARG A 100 8.67 -9.06 5.63
CA ARG A 100 9.07 -10.37 6.18
C ARG A 100 8.25 -10.78 7.40
N SER A 101 7.76 -9.81 8.17
CA SER A 101 6.98 -10.04 9.40
C SER A 101 5.48 -10.23 9.16
N LEU A 102 4.97 -9.79 8.01
CA LEU A 102 3.56 -9.88 7.67
C LEU A 102 3.21 -11.31 7.22
N PRO A 103 2.04 -11.84 7.62
CA PRO A 103 1.58 -13.12 7.11
C PRO A 103 1.45 -13.02 5.58
N LYS A 104 2.12 -13.93 4.87
CA LYS A 104 1.97 -14.02 3.42
C LYS A 104 0.51 -14.37 3.15
N ILE A 105 -0.14 -13.59 2.28
CA ILE A 105 -1.48 -13.93 1.80
C ILE A 105 -1.30 -15.15 0.90
N GLU A 106 -1.44 -16.33 1.49
CA GLU A 106 -1.81 -17.54 0.75
C GLU A 106 -3.19 -17.22 0.19
N ARG A 107 -3.28 -16.90 -1.11
CA ARG A 107 -4.60 -16.91 -1.76
C ARG A 107 -5.18 -18.27 -1.44
N SER A 108 -6.37 -18.30 -0.85
CA SER A 108 -7.09 -19.56 -0.63
C SER A 108 -6.96 -20.34 -1.93
N ALA A 109 -6.27 -21.47 -1.90
CA ALA A 109 -6.29 -22.39 -3.01
C ALA A 109 -7.74 -22.84 -3.08
N SER A 110 -8.57 -22.12 -3.83
CA SER A 110 -9.85 -22.63 -4.27
C SER A 110 -9.48 -23.96 -4.91
N GLU A 111 -9.86 -25.06 -4.26
CA GLU A 111 -9.67 -26.38 -4.86
C GLU A 111 -10.26 -26.27 -6.27
N PRO A 112 -9.48 -26.56 -7.33
CA PRO A 112 -10.07 -26.62 -8.65
C PRO A 112 -11.18 -27.66 -8.54
N SER A 113 -12.43 -27.24 -8.74
CA SER A 113 -13.59 -28.12 -8.60
C SER A 113 -13.50 -29.23 -9.66
N LEU A 114 -12.87 -30.35 -9.33
CA LEU A 114 -12.73 -31.55 -10.16
C LEU A 114 -14.01 -32.40 -10.11
N HIS A 115 -15.19 -31.78 -10.26
CA HIS A 115 -16.47 -32.48 -10.36
C HIS A 115 -17.35 -31.82 -11.43
N ARG A 116 -16.99 -32.05 -12.69
CA ARG A 116 -17.82 -31.90 -13.89
C ARG A 116 -17.09 -32.68 -14.99
N THR A 117 -17.24 -33.99 -15.16
CA THR A 117 -18.44 -34.83 -15.22
C THR A 117 -18.07 -36.29 -14.93
N GLN A 118 -18.71 -36.93 -13.94
CA GLN A 118 -18.91 -38.39 -13.95
C GLN A 118 -20.30 -38.65 -14.54
N ALA A 119 -20.34 -38.79 -15.86
CA ALA A 119 -21.39 -39.42 -16.67
C ALA A 119 -20.68 -39.65 -18.02
N ASP A 120 -20.33 -40.84 -18.48
CA ASP A 120 -20.90 -42.17 -18.27
C ASP A 120 -19.78 -43.19 -18.03
N GLU A 121 -20.01 -44.11 -17.10
CA GLU A 121 -19.36 -45.41 -17.13
C GLU A 121 -19.90 -46.18 -18.35
N LEU A 122 -19.07 -46.40 -19.37
CA LEU A 122 -19.28 -47.49 -20.31
C LEU A 122 -18.38 -48.65 -19.89
N PRO A 123 -18.94 -49.82 -19.51
CA PRO A 123 -18.15 -50.94 -19.03
C PRO A 123 -17.25 -51.51 -20.14
N ALA A 124 -16.02 -51.84 -19.76
CA ALA A 124 -14.94 -52.36 -20.61
C ALA A 124 -15.23 -53.71 -21.32
N CYS A 125 -16.46 -54.23 -21.25
CA CYS A 125 -16.83 -55.55 -21.77
C CYS A 125 -17.30 -55.57 -23.23
N LEU A 126 -17.50 -54.40 -23.87
CA LEU A 126 -17.99 -54.33 -25.27
C LEU A 126 -16.87 -54.20 -26.31
N LEU A 127 -15.60 -54.11 -25.92
CA LEU A 127 -14.48 -53.91 -26.86
C LEU A 127 -13.73 -55.19 -27.27
N SER A 128 -14.11 -56.38 -26.79
CA SER A 128 -13.35 -57.62 -27.05
C SER A 128 -14.15 -58.78 -27.68
N ALA A 129 -15.44 -58.61 -27.96
CA ALA A 129 -16.22 -59.66 -28.60
C ALA A 129 -16.20 -59.53 -30.14
N ALA A 130 -15.24 -60.24 -30.74
CA ALA A 130 -15.34 -60.86 -32.05
C ALA A 130 -15.33 -59.95 -33.32
N ARG A 131 -14.13 -59.45 -33.64
CA ARG A 131 -13.59 -59.74 -34.98
C ARG A 131 -13.36 -61.25 -35.07
N LEU A 132 -14.27 -62.00 -35.68
CA LEU A 132 -14.00 -63.29 -36.31
C LEU A 132 -15.09 -63.51 -37.38
N VAL A 133 -14.70 -63.15 -38.60
CA VAL A 133 -15.35 -63.42 -39.89
C VAL A 133 -15.02 -64.88 -40.27
N PRO A 134 -15.93 -65.64 -40.91
CA PRO A 134 -16.05 -65.64 -42.37
C PRO A 134 -17.38 -65.09 -42.89
#